data_AF-A0A4D6HLM5-F1
#
_entry.id   AF-A0A4D6HLM5-F1
#
_cell.length_a   1.000
_cell.length_b   1.000
_cell.length_c   1.000
_cell.angle_alpha   90.00
_cell.angle_beta   90.00
_cell.angle_gamma   90.00
#
_symmetry.space_group_name_H-M   'P 1'
#
loop_
_entity.id
_entity.type
_entity.pdbx_description
1 polymer ?
#
loop_
_entity_poly.entity_id
_entity_poly.type
_entity_poly.pdbx_seq_one_letter_code
_entity_poly.pdbx_strand_id
1 'polypeptide(L)'
;MIRYVLAVVLLIALIALSMPAIDSGATMNTERQVDASLAAIDEKATSLIETEEVTPDGHPNPQRVVELSLPRSTLTTAGVDHVELVPHESGQYTHARYVLEDGTTRETIISEQIVWDDPSETDTTELGGAGEQRLALVLLPDETGEPRLVARHV
;
A
#
# COMPACT_ATOMS: atom_id res chain seq x y z
N MET A 1 43.73 12.61 -28.39
CA MET A 1 42.34 12.95 -28.75
C MET A 1 41.47 11.70 -28.90
N ILE A 2 41.78 10.77 -29.83
CA ILE A 2 40.99 9.54 -30.06
C ILE A 2 40.80 8.68 -28.79
N ARG A 3 41.83 8.57 -27.93
CA ARG A 3 41.76 7.81 -26.67
C ARG A 3 40.71 8.35 -25.68
N TYR A 4 40.52 9.67 -25.63
CA TYR A 4 39.51 10.28 -24.76
C TYR A 4 38.11 10.08 -25.32
N VAL A 5 37.95 10.20 -26.64
CA VAL A 5 36.67 9.91 -27.31
C VAL A 5 36.26 8.47 -27.08
N LEU A 6 37.19 7.53 -27.24
CA LEU A 6 36.91 6.10 -27.04
C LEU A 6 36.59 5.77 -25.58
N ALA A 7 37.26 6.43 -24.62
CA ALA A 7 36.93 6.30 -23.21
C ALA A 7 35.52 6.82 -22.88
N VAL A 8 35.13 7.96 -23.44
CA VAL A 8 33.78 8.54 -23.25
C VAL A 8 32.71 7.65 -23.87
N VAL A 9 32.93 7.16 -25.09
CA VAL A 9 31.98 6.23 -25.76
C VAL A 9 31.84 4.94 -24.96
N LEU A 10 32.94 4.38 -24.46
CA LEU A 10 32.89 3.18 -23.62
C LEU A 10 32.12 3.43 -22.32
N LEU A 11 32.34 4.58 -21.66
CA LEU A 11 31.61 4.94 -20.45
C LEU A 11 30.10 5.02 -20.70
N ILE A 12 29.68 5.70 -21.78
CA ILE A 12 28.26 5.82 -22.15
C ILE A 12 27.67 4.43 -22.43
N ALA A 13 28.40 3.57 -23.16
CA ALA A 13 27.96 2.20 -23.44
C ALA A 13 27.76 1.38 -22.15
N LEU A 14 28.66 1.51 -21.17
CA LEU A 14 28.54 0.82 -19.88
C LEU A 14 27.35 1.33 -19.06
N ILE A 15 27.11 2.64 -19.06
CA ILE A 15 25.94 3.23 -18.38
C ILE A 15 24.64 2.73 -19.02
N ALA A 16 24.56 2.77 -20.35
CA ALA A 16 23.38 2.32 -21.07
C ALA A 16 23.08 0.83 -20.82
N LEU A 17 24.11 -0.02 -20.77
CA LEU A 17 23.96 -1.45 -20.45
C LEU A 17 23.53 -1.71 -19.00
N SER A 18 23.75 -0.76 -18.10
CA SER A 18 23.43 -0.92 -16.67
C SER A 18 22.02 -0.47 -16.31
N MET A 19 21.34 0.31 -17.17
CA MET A 19 20.00 0.86 -16.90
C MET A 19 18.97 -0.22 -16.50
N PRO A 20 18.80 -1.35 -17.22
CA PRO A 20 17.79 -2.34 -16.86
C PRO A 20 18.00 -2.97 -15.48
N ALA A 21 19.26 -3.09 -15.04
CA ALA A 21 19.59 -3.62 -13.72
C ALA A 21 19.26 -2.59 -12.61
N ILE A 22 19.44 -1.30 -12.89
CA ILE A 22 19.05 -0.21 -11.99
C ILE A 22 17.53 -0.20 -11.84
N ASP A 23 16.79 -0.24 -12.96
CA ASP A 23 15.32 -0.25 -12.95
C ASP A 23 14.77 -1.45 -12.16
N SER A 24 15.30 -2.65 -12.41
CA SER A 24 14.91 -3.85 -11.67
C SER A 24 15.18 -3.72 -10.17
N GLY A 25 16.32 -3.13 -9.80
CA GLY A 25 16.67 -2.88 -8.40
C GLY A 25 15.74 -1.85 -7.74
N ALA A 26 15.35 -0.82 -8.49
CA ALA A 26 14.42 0.20 -8.04
C ALA A 26 13.03 -0.37 -7.79
N THR A 27 12.52 -1.22 -8.69
CA THR A 27 11.25 -1.95 -8.51
C THR A 27 11.30 -2.83 -7.27
N MET A 28 12.32 -3.67 -7.10
CA MET A 28 12.42 -4.55 -5.93
C MET A 28 12.50 -3.79 -4.60
N ASN A 29 13.13 -2.63 -4.57
CA ASN A 29 13.16 -1.80 -3.37
C ASN A 29 11.78 -1.24 -3.05
N THR A 30 11.06 -0.74 -4.06
CA THR A 30 9.68 -0.26 -3.91
C THR A 30 8.75 -1.37 -3.45
N GLU A 31 8.82 -2.56 -4.06
CA GLU A 31 8.03 -3.73 -3.66
C GLU A 31 8.25 -4.03 -2.17
N ARG A 32 9.51 -4.15 -1.71
CA ARG A 32 9.81 -4.41 -0.29
C ARG A 32 9.27 -3.33 0.65
N GLN A 33 9.31 -2.06 0.23
CA GLN A 33 8.83 -0.95 1.05
C GLN A 33 7.30 -0.92 1.16
N VAL A 34 6.60 -1.12 0.04
CA VAL A 34 5.15 -1.16 -0.02
C VAL A 34 4.63 -2.40 0.71
N ASP A 35 5.23 -3.57 0.47
CA ASP A 35 4.85 -4.83 1.13
C ASP A 35 5.02 -4.73 2.66
N ALA A 36 6.09 -4.10 3.15
CA ALA A 36 6.27 -3.86 4.58
C ALA A 36 5.20 -2.93 5.17
N SER A 37 4.77 -1.92 4.40
CA SER A 37 3.70 -1.01 4.83
C SER A 37 2.35 -1.73 4.87
N LEU A 38 2.04 -2.54 3.86
CA LEU A 38 0.81 -3.34 3.81
C LEU A 38 0.78 -4.43 4.89
N ALA A 39 1.92 -5.06 5.20
CA ALA A 39 2.03 -6.00 6.31
C ALA A 39 1.79 -5.32 7.67
N ALA A 40 2.21 -4.07 7.84
CA ALA A 40 1.89 -3.30 9.05
C ALA A 40 0.39 -2.99 9.15
N ILE A 41 -0.29 -2.73 8.02
CA ILE A 41 -1.76 -2.57 8.00
C ILE A 41 -2.42 -3.88 8.44
N ASP A 42 -2.01 -5.01 7.87
CA ASP A 42 -2.52 -6.34 8.22
C ASP A 42 -2.36 -6.64 9.71
N GLU A 43 -1.15 -6.46 10.26
CA GLU A 43 -0.89 -6.66 11.69
C GLU A 43 -1.78 -5.77 12.58
N LYS A 44 -1.98 -4.49 12.21
CA LYS A 44 -2.81 -3.57 12.98
C LYS A 44 -4.30 -3.85 12.85
N ALA A 45 -4.75 -4.31 11.68
CA ALA A 45 -6.11 -4.75 11.44
C ALA A 45 -6.42 -6.00 12.27
N THR A 46 -5.60 -7.04 12.18
CA THR A 46 -5.74 -8.27 12.97
C THR A 46 -5.64 -7.97 14.48
N SER A 47 -4.69 -7.14 14.91
CA SER A 47 -4.61 -6.76 16.32
C SER A 47 -5.86 -6.02 16.80
N LEU A 48 -6.49 -5.19 15.96
CA LEU A 48 -7.69 -4.44 16.31
C LEU A 48 -8.91 -5.36 16.45
N ILE A 49 -9.09 -6.32 15.53
CA ILE A 49 -10.23 -7.26 15.58
C ILE A 49 -10.08 -8.32 16.68
N GLU A 50 -8.86 -8.80 16.94
CA GLU A 50 -8.63 -9.88 17.91
C GLU A 50 -8.60 -9.40 19.36
N THR A 51 -8.24 -8.13 19.60
CA THR A 51 -7.97 -7.62 20.96
C THR A 51 -9.02 -6.64 21.46
N GLU A 52 -9.74 -5.96 20.58
CA GLU A 52 -10.70 -4.91 20.97
C GLU A 52 -12.14 -5.35 20.68
N GLU A 53 -13.09 -4.77 21.42
CA GLU A 53 -14.52 -5.00 21.23
C GLU A 53 -15.21 -3.72 20.74
N VAL A 54 -16.29 -3.88 19.96
CA VAL A 54 -17.13 -2.74 19.56
C VAL A 54 -17.64 -2.04 20.81
N THR A 55 -17.42 -0.74 20.87
CA THR A 55 -17.79 0.05 22.03
C THR A 55 -19.28 0.38 22.00
N PRO A 56 -19.99 0.36 23.15
CA PRO A 56 -21.38 0.77 23.21
C PRO A 56 -21.61 2.21 22.72
N ASP A 57 -22.82 2.47 22.22
CA ASP A 57 -23.23 3.79 21.74
C ASP A 57 -22.86 4.91 22.71
N GLY A 58 -22.34 6.02 22.15
CA GLY A 58 -21.94 7.20 22.92
C GLY A 58 -20.54 7.15 23.52
N HIS A 59 -19.78 6.07 23.27
CA HIS A 59 -18.36 5.99 23.62
C HIS A 59 -17.47 6.04 22.36
N PRO A 60 -16.19 6.43 22.49
CA PRO A 60 -15.26 6.42 21.37
C PRO A 60 -15.01 5.00 20.87
N ASN A 61 -15.08 4.81 19.54
CA ASN A 61 -14.77 3.52 18.92
C ASN A 61 -13.27 3.19 18.99
N PRO A 62 -12.89 1.91 19.08
CA PRO A 62 -11.50 1.50 19.01
C PRO A 62 -10.94 1.86 17.63
N GLN A 63 -9.75 2.47 17.62
CA GLN A 63 -9.09 2.84 16.38
C GLN A 63 -7.58 2.66 16.45
N ARG A 64 -6.97 2.47 15.29
CA ARG A 64 -5.51 2.45 15.08
C ARG A 64 -5.18 3.32 13.88
N VAL A 65 -4.20 4.20 14.03
CA VAL A 65 -3.68 4.99 12.91
C VAL A 65 -2.49 4.24 12.33
N VAL A 66 -2.55 4.00 11.02
CA VAL A 66 -1.47 3.40 10.24
C VAL A 66 -0.93 4.41 9.24
N GLU A 67 0.37 4.33 9.00
CA GLU A 67 1.08 5.19 8.06
C GLU A 67 1.47 4.37 6.84
N LEU A 68 0.96 4.76 5.69
CA LEU A 68 1.26 4.16 4.40
C LEU A 68 2.24 5.07 3.67
N SER A 69 3.46 4.57 3.45
CA SER A 69 4.52 5.31 2.76
C SER A 69 4.62 4.84 1.31
N LEU A 70 4.12 5.65 0.37
CA LEU A 70 4.16 5.38 -1.05
C LEU A 70 5.38 6.07 -1.68
N PRO A 71 6.41 5.32 -2.12
CA PRO A 71 7.64 5.90 -2.61
C PRO A 71 7.43 6.67 -3.92
N ARG A 72 8.17 7.77 -4.06
CA ARG A 72 8.32 8.52 -5.30
C ARG A 72 9.37 7.87 -6.19
N SER A 73 9.28 8.14 -7.49
CA SER A 73 10.30 7.72 -8.44
C SER A 73 11.64 8.39 -8.15
N THR A 74 12.67 7.57 -7.93
CA THR A 74 14.07 7.99 -7.75
C THR A 74 15.00 7.05 -8.50
N LEU A 75 16.31 7.28 -8.44
CA LEU A 75 17.30 6.37 -9.04
C LEU A 75 17.24 4.95 -8.45
N THR A 76 16.72 4.79 -7.23
CA THR A 76 16.75 3.51 -6.48
C THR A 76 15.37 3.04 -6.02
N THR A 77 14.31 3.74 -6.42
CA THR A 77 12.91 3.37 -6.10
C THR A 77 12.03 3.66 -7.32
N ALA A 78 11.22 2.68 -7.71
CA ALA A 78 10.13 2.92 -8.64
C ALA A 78 9.02 3.74 -7.95
N GLY A 79 8.41 4.69 -8.65
CA GLY A 79 7.28 5.45 -8.12
C GLY A 79 6.02 4.59 -8.06
N VAL A 80 5.25 4.75 -6.97
CA VAL A 80 3.88 4.22 -6.87
C VAL A 80 2.90 5.30 -7.34
N ASP A 81 2.03 4.95 -8.28
CA ASP A 81 0.97 5.83 -8.77
C ASP A 81 -0.20 5.85 -7.79
N HIS A 82 -0.73 4.68 -7.44
CA HIS A 82 -1.79 4.51 -6.47
C HIS A 82 -1.80 3.10 -5.84
N VAL A 83 -2.47 3.00 -4.70
CA VAL A 83 -2.81 1.73 -4.04
C VAL A 83 -4.33 1.60 -4.04
N GLU A 84 -4.84 0.40 -4.17
CA GLU A 84 -6.25 0.09 -4.07
C GLU A 84 -6.48 -0.94 -2.96
N LEU A 85 -7.51 -0.71 -2.15
CA LEU A 85 -8.05 -1.71 -1.24
C LEU A 85 -9.34 -2.22 -1.85
N VAL A 86 -9.38 -3.52 -2.14
CA VAL A 86 -10.51 -4.21 -2.76
C VAL A 86 -11.04 -5.21 -1.73
N PRO A 87 -12.09 -4.84 -0.96
CA PRO A 87 -12.71 -5.75 0.00
C PRO A 87 -13.33 -6.94 -0.74
N HIS A 88 -13.09 -8.16 -0.27
CA HIS A 88 -13.67 -9.33 -0.93
C HIS A 88 -15.16 -9.46 -0.60
N GLU A 89 -16.03 -9.50 -1.61
CA GLU A 89 -17.50 -9.46 -1.44
C GLU A 89 -18.05 -10.59 -0.54
N SER A 90 -17.45 -11.78 -0.60
CA SER A 90 -17.94 -12.98 0.10
C SER A 90 -16.98 -13.53 1.16
N GLY A 91 -15.94 -12.77 1.53
CA GLY A 91 -14.84 -13.25 2.36
C GLY A 91 -14.43 -12.21 3.41
N GLN A 92 -13.70 -12.66 4.43
CA GLN A 92 -13.23 -11.80 5.52
C GLN A 92 -11.85 -11.20 5.24
N TYR A 93 -11.51 -10.94 3.98
CA TYR A 93 -10.18 -10.47 3.59
C TYR A 93 -10.25 -9.35 2.55
N THR A 94 -9.15 -8.62 2.38
CA THR A 94 -9.03 -7.50 1.46
C THR A 94 -7.84 -7.72 0.53
N HIS A 95 -8.03 -7.54 -0.77
CA HIS A 95 -6.92 -7.48 -1.70
C HIS A 95 -6.35 -6.07 -1.71
N ALA A 96 -5.07 -5.94 -1.35
CA ALA A 96 -4.34 -4.70 -1.51
C ALA A 96 -3.55 -4.76 -2.81
N ARG A 97 -3.97 -3.94 -3.78
CA ARG A 97 -3.34 -3.84 -5.10
C ARG A 97 -2.57 -2.54 -5.18
N TYR A 98 -1.39 -2.54 -5.78
CA TYR A 98 -0.67 -1.29 -6.05
C TYR A 98 -0.16 -1.24 -7.48
N VAL A 99 -0.18 -0.04 -8.05
CA VAL A 99 0.22 0.23 -9.42
C VAL A 99 1.42 1.17 -9.40
N LEU A 100 2.50 0.75 -10.04
CA LEU A 100 3.68 1.58 -10.25
C LEU A 100 3.43 2.59 -11.38
N GLU A 101 4.20 3.67 -11.42
CA GLU A 101 4.11 4.70 -12.48
C GLU A 101 4.33 4.15 -13.90
N ASP A 102 5.01 3.01 -14.04
CA ASP A 102 5.20 2.31 -15.32
C ASP A 102 4.02 1.39 -15.72
N GLY A 103 2.98 1.32 -14.87
CA GLY A 103 1.80 0.50 -15.05
C GLY A 103 1.94 -0.93 -14.51
N THR A 104 3.09 -1.30 -13.93
CA THR A 104 3.27 -2.61 -13.29
C THR A 104 2.35 -2.71 -12.08
N THR A 105 1.50 -3.74 -12.07
CA THR A 105 0.58 -4.02 -10.96
C THR A 105 1.09 -5.15 -10.09
N ARG A 106 0.94 -4.99 -8.78
CA ARG A 106 1.20 -6.01 -7.76
C ARG A 106 0.02 -6.11 -6.82
N GLU A 107 -0.11 -7.25 -6.18
CA GLU A 107 -1.24 -7.57 -5.32
C GLU A 107 -0.77 -8.40 -4.13
N THR A 108 -1.30 -8.09 -2.96
CA THR A 108 -1.14 -8.84 -1.72
C THR A 108 -2.47 -8.96 -1.00
N ILE A 109 -2.56 -9.89 -0.06
CA ILE A 109 -3.76 -10.14 0.73
C ILE A 109 -3.56 -9.56 2.13
N ILE A 110 -4.55 -8.82 2.59
CA ILE A 110 -4.76 -8.46 3.99
C ILE A 110 -5.79 -9.44 4.53
N SER A 111 -5.45 -10.09 5.64
CA SER A 111 -6.19 -11.20 6.23
C SER A 111 -7.58 -10.80 6.68
N GLU A 112 -7.76 -9.52 7.05
CA GLU A 112 -9.02 -8.94 7.48
C GLU A 112 -9.74 -8.17 6.37
N GLN A 113 -11.07 -8.12 6.46
CA GLN A 113 -11.88 -7.30 5.59
C GLN A 113 -11.89 -5.86 6.09
N ILE A 114 -11.36 -4.96 5.26
CA ILE A 114 -11.29 -3.52 5.51
C ILE A 114 -12.20 -2.87 4.48
N VAL A 115 -13.26 -2.24 4.93
CA VAL A 115 -14.18 -1.46 4.09
C VAL A 115 -13.90 0.04 4.25
N TRP A 116 -14.38 0.85 3.31
CA TRP A 116 -14.06 2.28 3.28
C TRP A 116 -15.25 3.14 3.65
N ASP A 117 -15.03 4.07 4.59
CA ASP A 117 -16.01 5.02 5.13
C ASP A 117 -17.30 4.42 5.75
N ASP A 118 -18.04 3.59 5.03
CA ASP A 118 -19.26 2.89 5.44
C ASP A 118 -18.98 1.40 5.75
N PRO A 119 -19.38 0.88 6.94
CA PRO A 119 -19.22 -0.53 7.28
C PRO A 119 -20.03 -1.50 6.41
N SER A 120 -21.00 -1.01 5.65
CA SER A 120 -21.98 -1.80 4.88
C SER A 120 -21.63 -1.88 3.39
N GLU A 121 -20.69 -1.05 2.92
CA GLU A 121 -20.28 -0.99 1.51
C GLU A 121 -18.94 -1.70 1.32
N THR A 122 -18.80 -2.46 0.23
CA THR A 122 -17.55 -3.18 -0.12
C THR A 122 -16.88 -2.57 -1.35
N ASP A 123 -17.01 -1.26 -1.52
CA ASP A 123 -16.47 -0.56 -2.68
C ASP A 123 -14.94 -0.57 -2.67
N THR A 124 -14.38 -0.70 -3.88
CA THR A 124 -12.94 -0.56 -4.07
C THR A 124 -12.55 0.88 -3.79
N THR A 125 -11.52 1.07 -2.98
CA THR A 125 -10.99 2.39 -2.67
C THR A 125 -9.59 2.56 -3.23
N GLU A 126 -9.40 3.64 -3.97
CA GLU A 126 -8.09 4.10 -4.43
C GLU A 126 -7.48 5.10 -3.43
N LEU A 127 -6.32 4.73 -2.90
CA LEU A 127 -5.41 5.53 -2.10
C LEU A 127 -4.37 6.16 -3.05
N GLY A 128 -4.64 7.37 -3.51
CA GLY A 128 -3.87 7.99 -4.59
C GLY A 128 -2.53 8.61 -4.17
N GLY A 129 -1.52 8.47 -5.02
CA GLY A 129 -0.34 9.34 -5.06
C GLY A 129 0.83 8.96 -4.15
N ALA A 130 2.02 9.39 -4.56
CA ALA A 130 3.26 9.15 -3.81
C ALA A 130 3.45 10.12 -2.63
N GLY A 131 3.74 9.58 -1.45
CA GLY A 131 3.95 10.31 -0.22
C GLY A 131 3.56 9.51 1.02
N GLU A 132 3.55 10.17 2.17
CA GLU A 132 3.01 9.61 3.40
C GLU A 132 1.50 9.83 3.43
N GLN A 133 0.76 8.75 3.64
CA GLN A 133 -0.66 8.77 3.88
C GLN A 133 -0.96 8.21 5.26
N ARG A 134 -1.95 8.77 5.93
CA ARG A 134 -2.39 8.29 7.24
C ARG A 134 -3.81 7.79 7.11
N LEU A 135 -4.03 6.59 7.62
CA LEU A 135 -5.33 5.93 7.63
C LEU A 135 -5.70 5.60 9.07
N ALA A 136 -6.91 5.93 9.47
CA ALA A 136 -7.50 5.39 10.68
C ALA A 136 -8.25 4.12 10.31
N LEU A 137 -7.85 3.01 10.92
CA LEU A 137 -8.63 1.79 10.99
C LEU A 137 -9.52 1.90 12.24
N VAL A 138 -10.83 1.86 12.06
CA VAL A 138 -11.82 2.02 13.12
C VAL A 138 -12.69 0.78 13.17
N LEU A 139 -12.92 0.25 14.37
CA LEU A 139 -13.82 -0.87 14.56
C LEU A 139 -15.25 -0.35 14.76
N LEU A 140 -16.14 -0.66 13.81
CA LEU A 140 -17.55 -0.25 13.82
C LEU A 140 -18.47 -1.47 13.71
N PRO A 141 -19.67 -1.45 14.31
CA PRO A 141 -20.67 -2.47 14.06
C PRO A 141 -21.27 -2.29 12.65
N ASP A 142 -21.52 -3.41 11.96
CA ASP A 142 -22.34 -3.42 10.75
C ASP A 142 -23.85 -3.45 11.07
N GLU A 143 -24.70 -3.57 10.05
CA GLU A 143 -26.17 -3.64 10.21
C GLU A 143 -26.64 -4.81 11.10
N THR A 144 -25.83 -5.86 11.24
CA THR A 144 -26.11 -7.03 12.08
C THR A 144 -25.52 -6.92 13.48
N GLY A 145 -24.73 -5.86 13.74
CA GLY A 145 -24.00 -5.65 14.98
C GLY A 145 -22.66 -6.40 15.02
N GLU A 146 -22.22 -6.99 13.91
CA GLU A 146 -20.92 -7.66 13.83
C GLU A 146 -19.80 -6.63 13.68
N PRO A 147 -18.63 -6.86 14.32
CA PRO A 147 -17.50 -5.95 14.23
C PRO A 147 -16.90 -5.93 12.82
N ARG A 148 -16.75 -4.74 12.24
CA ARG A 148 -16.08 -4.51 10.96
C ARG A 148 -15.03 -3.42 11.03
N LEU A 149 -13.96 -3.61 10.27
CA LEU A 149 -12.89 -2.64 10.14
C LEU A 149 -13.21 -1.65 9.04
N VAL A 150 -13.29 -0.38 9.41
CA VAL A 150 -13.53 0.73 8.50
C VAL A 150 -12.28 1.60 8.41
N ALA A 151 -11.73 1.74 7.21
CA ALA A 151 -10.63 2.63 6.90
C ALA A 151 -11.14 4.01 6.51
N ARG A 152 -10.44 5.06 6.99
CA ARG A 152 -10.70 6.47 6.68
C ARG A 152 -9.40 7.26 6.62
N HIS A 153 -9.36 8.33 5.82
CA HIS A 153 -8.25 9.29 5.85
C HIS A 153 -8.24 10.14 7.12
N VAL A 154 -7.04 10.54 7.57
CA VAL A 154 -6.83 11.37 8.78
C VAL A 154 -5.82 12.48 8.53
#